data_AF-A0A7Z1R0U0-F1
#
_entry.id   AF-A0A7Z1R0U0-F1
#
_cell.length_a   1.000
_cell.length_b   1.000
_cell.length_c   1.000
_cell.angle_alpha   90.00
_cell.angle_beta   90.00
_cell.angle_gamma   90.00
#
_symmetry.space_group_name_H-M   'P 1'
#
loop_
_entity.id
_entity.type
_entity.pdbx_description
1 polymer ?
#
loop_
_entity_poly.entity_id
_entity_poly.type
_entity_poly.pdbx_seq_one_letter_code
_entity_poly.pdbx_strand_id
1 'polypeptide(L)'
;MLGVAVAAGTIAAVTARHTSAGVAGEAKEPCCFTNPRYTGVCQVAPAQDETCGSILAYLNNPNSSGKGYCGGTSVRGGWQQASCE
;
A
#
# COMPACT_ATOMS: atom_id res chain seq x y z
N MET A 1 -28.43 58.03 -14.47
CA MET A 1 -27.08 58.30 -13.92
C MET A 1 -26.16 57.17 -14.37
N LEU A 2 -24.99 57.55 -14.89
CA LEU A 2 -23.75 56.82 -15.21
C LEU A 2 -23.61 55.43 -14.53
N GLY A 3 -23.08 54.36 -15.12
CA GLY A 3 -22.37 54.14 -16.39
C GLY A 3 -22.00 52.65 -16.53
N VAL A 4 -21.85 52.17 -17.77
CA VAL A 4 -21.43 50.79 -18.08
C VAL A 4 -19.91 50.76 -18.22
N ALA A 5 -19.22 50.13 -17.28
CA ALA A 5 -17.79 49.86 -17.40
C ALA A 5 -17.58 48.57 -18.20
N VAL A 6 -17.17 48.71 -19.47
CA VAL A 6 -16.65 47.62 -20.30
C VAL A 6 -15.21 47.37 -19.88
N ALA A 7 -14.95 46.31 -19.12
CA ALA A 7 -13.61 45.80 -18.89
C ALA A 7 -13.32 44.70 -19.91
N ALA A 8 -12.62 45.06 -20.99
CA ALA A 8 -12.00 44.12 -21.91
C ALA A 8 -10.82 43.43 -21.19
N GLY A 9 -11.05 42.26 -20.62
CA GLY A 9 -10.03 41.41 -20.02
C GLY A 9 -9.87 40.13 -20.83
N THR A 10 -8.73 39.97 -21.49
CA THR A 10 -8.33 38.71 -22.13
C THR A 10 -8.16 37.64 -21.07
N ILE A 11 -9.06 36.66 -21.04
CA ILE A 11 -8.99 35.52 -20.12
C ILE A 11 -7.87 34.60 -20.62
N ALA A 12 -6.68 34.74 -20.04
CA ALA A 12 -5.60 33.78 -20.24
C ALA A 12 -6.05 32.44 -19.65
N ALA A 13 -6.27 31.44 -20.51
CA ALA A 13 -6.59 30.08 -20.10
C ALA A 13 -5.39 29.49 -19.33
N VAL A 14 -5.45 29.52 -18.00
CA VAL A 14 -4.53 28.76 -17.16
C VAL A 14 -4.93 27.30 -17.31
N THR A 15 -4.27 26.60 -18.23
CA THR A 15 -4.36 25.14 -18.33
C THR A 15 -3.80 24.57 -17.04
N ALA A 16 -4.67 24.18 -16.12
CA ALA A 16 -4.31 23.38 -14.96
C ALA A 16 -3.68 22.09 -15.50
N ARG A 17 -2.35 22.03 -15.45
CA ARG A 17 -1.59 20.81 -15.68
C ARG A 17 -1.92 19.91 -14.50
N HIS A 18 -2.89 19.03 -14.67
CA HIS A 18 -2.94 17.83 -13.86
C HIS A 18 -1.66 17.07 -14.17
N THR A 19 -0.62 17.31 -13.37
CA THR A 19 0.40 16.31 -13.13
C THR A 19 -0.33 15.20 -12.40
N SER A 20 -0.94 14.31 -13.18
CA SER A 20 -1.16 12.95 -12.75
C SER A 20 0.24 12.43 -12.47
N ALA A 21 0.67 12.55 -11.21
CA ALA A 21 1.73 11.74 -10.68
C ALA A 21 1.22 10.31 -10.86
N GLY A 22 1.55 9.73 -12.01
CA GLY A 22 1.55 8.29 -12.16
C GLY A 22 2.46 7.82 -11.05
N VAL A 23 1.86 7.28 -9.99
CA VAL A 23 2.58 6.46 -9.03
C VAL A 23 3.06 5.27 -9.85
N ALA A 24 4.23 5.43 -10.48
CA ALA A 24 5.04 4.31 -10.88
C ALA A 24 5.21 3.52 -9.58
N GLY A 25 4.52 2.37 -9.51
CA GLY A 25 4.34 1.62 -8.28
C GLY A 25 5.66 1.50 -7.55
N GLU A 26 5.78 2.25 -6.46
CA GLU A 26 6.90 2.11 -5.54
C GLU A 26 6.87 0.65 -5.12
N ALA A 27 7.91 -0.10 -5.48
CA ALA A 27 7.99 -1.51 -5.11
C ALA A 27 7.89 -1.54 -3.59
N LYS A 28 6.73 -1.99 -3.08
CA LYS A 28 6.46 -1.99 -1.64
C LYS A 28 7.57 -2.77 -0.96
N GLU A 29 8.14 -2.17 0.07
CA GLU A 29 9.19 -2.84 0.85
C GLU A 29 8.69 -4.22 1.29
N PRO A 30 9.58 -5.23 1.28
CA PRO A 30 9.19 -6.56 1.72
C PRO A 30 8.76 -6.52 3.19
N CYS A 31 7.74 -7.28 3.52
CA CYS A 31 7.30 -7.48 4.89
C CYS A 31 8.01 -8.69 5.48
N CYS A 32 8.62 -8.53 6.66
CA CYS A 32 9.23 -9.62 7.38
C CYS A 32 8.42 -9.99 8.61
N PHE A 33 8.26 -11.30 8.80
CA PHE A 33 7.49 -11.88 9.89
C PHE A 33 8.25 -13.00 10.57
N THR A 34 8.10 -13.11 11.87
CA THR A 34 8.64 -14.21 12.67
C THR A 34 7.54 -14.90 13.45
N ASN A 35 7.71 -16.19 13.71
CA ASN A 35 6.84 -16.95 14.60
C ASN A 35 7.67 -18.04 15.30
N PRO A 36 7.55 -18.24 16.62
CA PRO A 36 8.30 -19.28 17.33
C PRO A 36 8.08 -20.71 16.79
N ARG A 37 6.99 -20.94 16.06
CA ARG A 37 6.62 -22.22 15.45
C ARG A 37 7.03 -22.30 13.97
N TYR A 38 7.69 -21.27 13.44
CA TYR A 38 8.18 -21.18 12.08
C TYR A 38 9.70 -20.96 12.09
N THR A 39 10.42 -21.72 11.28
CA THR A 39 11.89 -21.63 11.25
C THR A 39 12.33 -20.42 10.43
N GLY A 40 12.98 -19.47 11.09
CA GLY A 40 13.58 -18.29 10.45
C GLY A 40 12.62 -17.12 10.23
N VAL A 41 13.06 -16.15 9.43
CA VAL A 41 12.27 -14.98 9.05
C VAL A 41 11.52 -15.27 7.75
N CYS A 42 10.22 -15.02 7.76
CA CYS A 42 9.39 -15.06 6.58
C CYS A 42 9.41 -13.69 5.89
N GLN A 43 9.92 -13.62 4.67
CA GLN A 43 9.88 -12.43 3.83
C GLN A 43 8.75 -12.54 2.79
N VAL A 44 7.91 -11.52 2.68
CA VAL A 44 6.76 -11.47 1.78
C VAL A 44 6.74 -10.15 1.04
N ALA A 45 6.70 -10.18 -0.29
CA ALA A 45 6.40 -9.00 -1.08
C ALA A 45 4.88 -8.77 -1.12
N PRO A 46 4.35 -7.65 -0.62
CA PRO A 46 2.92 -7.36 -0.70
C PRO A 46 2.47 -7.12 -2.14
N ALA A 47 1.25 -7.54 -2.46
CA ALA A 47 0.57 -7.05 -3.65
C ALA A 47 0.22 -5.55 -3.52
N GLN A 48 -0.16 -4.90 -4.62
CA GLN A 48 -0.56 -3.48 -4.68
C GLN A 48 -1.50 -3.09 -3.52
N ASP A 49 -2.58 -3.86 -3.35
CA ASP A 49 -3.64 -3.60 -2.37
C ASP A 49 -3.38 -4.23 -0.98
N GLU A 50 -2.22 -4.86 -0.78
CA GLU A 50 -1.86 -5.53 0.47
C GLU A 50 -0.85 -4.72 1.27
N THR A 51 -0.93 -4.78 2.59
CA THR A 51 0.00 -4.14 3.52
C THR A 51 0.62 -5.19 4.44
N CYS A 52 1.76 -4.88 5.04
CA CYS A 52 2.33 -5.77 6.07
C CYS A 52 1.33 -6.05 7.20
N GLY A 53 0.52 -5.04 7.57
CA GLY A 53 -0.53 -5.19 8.57
C GLY A 53 -1.64 -6.16 8.13
N SER A 54 -2.13 -6.06 6.89
CA SER A 54 -3.17 -6.97 6.39
C SER A 54 -2.66 -8.40 6.24
N ILE A 55 -1.40 -8.57 5.83
CA ILE A 55 -0.75 -9.89 5.74
C ILE A 55 -0.52 -10.48 7.14
N LEU A 56 -0.06 -9.66 8.10
CA LEU A 56 0.10 -10.08 9.49
C LEU A 56 -1.23 -10.50 10.12
N ALA A 57 -2.29 -9.73 9.87
CA ALA A 57 -3.65 -10.07 10.32
C ALA A 57 -4.12 -11.40 9.71
N TYR A 58 -3.85 -11.62 8.42
CA TYR A 58 -4.13 -12.88 7.75
C TYR A 58 -3.37 -14.06 8.40
N LEU A 59 -2.06 -13.92 8.64
CA LEU A 59 -1.23 -14.95 9.27
C LEU A 59 -1.69 -15.28 10.70
N ASN A 60 -2.28 -14.31 11.40
CA ASN A 60 -2.79 -14.49 12.76
C ASN A 60 -4.26 -14.92 12.84
N ASN A 61 -4.99 -14.96 11.72
CA ASN A 61 -6.39 -15.36 11.71
C ASN A 61 -6.53 -16.89 11.55
N PRO A 62 -7.08 -17.63 12.53
CA PRO A 62 -7.24 -19.08 12.43
C PRO A 62 -8.19 -19.52 11.31
N ASN A 63 -9.07 -18.63 10.84
CA ASN A 63 -10.02 -18.92 9.76
C ASN A 63 -9.46 -18.60 8.36
N SER A 64 -8.24 -18.07 8.26
CA SER A 64 -7.63 -17.66 7.00
C SER A 64 -6.87 -18.81 6.33
N SER A 65 -7.18 -19.09 5.06
CA SER A 65 -6.53 -20.09 4.21
C SER A 65 -6.45 -19.64 2.74
N GLY A 66 -5.62 -20.29 1.93
CA GLY A 66 -5.53 -20.04 0.48
C GLY A 66 -4.48 -19.04 -0.01
N LYS A 67 -3.80 -18.26 0.85
CA LYS A 67 -2.69 -17.38 0.44
C LYS A 67 -1.34 -18.06 0.70
N GLY A 68 -0.38 -17.87 -0.21
CA GLY A 68 0.93 -18.52 -0.19
C GLY A 68 2.01 -17.85 0.67
N TYR A 69 1.65 -17.01 1.64
CA TYR A 69 2.62 -16.31 2.49
C TYR A 69 3.46 -17.29 3.30
N CYS A 70 4.73 -16.94 3.55
CA CYS A 70 5.65 -17.74 4.36
C CYS A 70 5.77 -19.20 3.92
N GLY A 71 5.80 -19.44 2.60
CA GLY A 71 5.86 -20.78 2.02
C GLY A 71 4.57 -21.58 2.19
N GLY A 72 3.41 -20.92 2.34
CA GLY A 72 2.12 -21.60 2.51
C GLY A 72 1.95 -22.28 3.87
N THR A 73 2.64 -21.78 4.90
CA THR A 73 2.57 -22.31 6.27
C THR A 73 1.14 -22.49 6.78
N SER A 74 0.90 -23.56 7.54
CA SER A 74 -0.35 -23.82 8.26
C SER A 74 -0.39 -23.15 9.64
N VAL A 75 0.72 -22.55 10.09
CA VAL A 75 0.78 -21.87 11.39
C VAL A 75 -0.14 -20.66 11.38
N ARG A 76 -1.05 -20.60 12.35
CA ARG A 76 -1.94 -19.45 12.60
C ARG A 76 -1.79 -18.98 14.04
N GLY A 77 -1.72 -17.67 14.21
CA GLY A 77 -1.50 -17.02 15.50
C GLY A 77 -0.02 -16.99 15.92
N GLY A 78 0.35 -15.98 16.71
CA GLY A 78 1.71 -15.79 17.23
C GLY A 78 2.72 -15.23 16.21
N TRP A 79 2.27 -14.81 15.03
CA TRP A 79 3.10 -14.09 14.07
C TRP A 79 3.30 -12.65 14.52
N GLN A 80 4.51 -12.14 14.33
CA GLN A 80 4.88 -10.77 14.64
C GLN A 80 5.63 -10.17 13.47
N GLN A 81 5.51 -8.85 13.29
CA GLN A 81 6.33 -8.13 12.33
C GLN A 81 7.77 -8.04 12.86
N ALA A 82 8.72 -8.30 11.96
CA ALA A 82 10.15 -8.26 12.22
C ALA A 82 10.83 -7.34 11.19
N SER A 83 12.07 -6.96 11.49
CA SER A 83 12.91 -6.26 10.52
C SER A 83 13.29 -7.22 9.39
N CYS A 84 13.24 -6.72 8.17
CA CYS A 84 13.89 -7.39 7.05
C CYS A 84 15.38 -7.07 7.10
N GLU A 85 16.21 -8.10 7.06
CA GLU A 85 17.67 -7.99 6.95
C GLU A 85 18.11 -8.10 5.48
#